data_AF-A0A2S8GPI9-F1
#
_entry.id   AF-A0A2S8GPI9-F1
#
_cell.length_a   1.000
_cell.length_b   1.000
_cell.length_c   1.000
_cell.angle_alpha   90.00
_cell.angle_beta   90.00
_cell.angle_gamma   90.00
#
_symmetry.space_group_name_H-M   'P 1'
#
loop_
_entity.id
_entity.type
_entity.pdbx_description
1 polymer ?
#
loop_
_entity_poly.entity_id
_entity_poly.type
_entity_poly.pdbx_seq_one_letter_code
_entity_poly.pdbx_strand_id
1 'polypeptide(L)'
;MNYRLLIRIPTALIVISKMLFVVCLVAQAEAPAGLPPEVEAAQLRIKLYQGQEYPLQRRVLESKIRVAKARVESFERQREEYDQFTKFQHSAPLFGQIEFVKIAQVAAEEELKTLSQEKSLLERFHQDKVRLLELELELARRAYR
;
A
#
# COMPACT_ATOMS: atom_id res chain seq x y z
N MET A 1 -21.25 78.86 13.74
CA MET A 1 -21.80 77.50 13.89
C MET A 1 -21.02 76.56 12.98
N ASN A 2 -20.28 75.60 13.55
CA ASN A 2 -19.35 74.74 12.80
C ASN A 2 -19.96 73.35 12.55
N TYR A 3 -20.57 73.18 11.37
CA TYR A 3 -21.29 71.96 10.94
C TYR A 3 -20.38 70.77 10.53
N ARG A 4 -19.06 70.85 10.77
CA ARG A 4 -18.09 69.83 10.32
C ARG A 4 -17.86 68.67 11.29
N LEU A 5 -18.38 68.74 12.51
CA LEU A 5 -18.18 67.71 13.54
C LEU A 5 -19.28 66.63 13.59
N LEU A 6 -20.48 66.89 13.06
CA LEU A 6 -21.62 65.97 13.19
C LEU A 6 -21.60 64.80 12.19
N ILE A 7 -20.85 64.90 11.09
CA ILE A 7 -20.86 63.90 10.00
C ILE A 7 -19.76 62.82 10.20
N ARG A 8 -18.73 63.08 11.02
CA ARG A 8 -17.60 62.14 11.21
C ARG A 8 -17.82 61.07 12.28
N ILE A 9 -18.74 61.30 13.21
CA ILE A 9 -19.09 60.37 14.29
C ILE A 9 -19.71 59.06 13.73
N PRO A 10 -20.69 59.08 12.79
CA PRO A 10 -21.32 57.85 12.31
C PRO A 10 -20.36 56.98 11.47
N THR A 11 -19.46 57.59 10.68
CA THR A 11 -18.53 56.82 9.83
C THR A 11 -17.48 56.08 10.63
N ALA A 12 -16.96 56.67 11.71
CA ALA A 12 -15.98 56.01 12.57
C ALA A 12 -16.58 54.81 13.31
N LEU A 13 -17.82 54.94 13.78
CA LEU A 13 -18.56 53.89 14.49
C LEU A 13 -18.88 52.69 13.58
N ILE A 14 -19.21 52.94 12.30
CA ILE A 14 -19.43 51.89 11.30
C ILE A 14 -18.13 51.14 10.99
N VAL A 15 -17.00 51.85 10.88
CA VAL A 15 -15.69 51.22 10.61
C VAL A 15 -15.24 50.37 11.81
N ILE A 16 -15.40 50.88 13.03
CA ILE A 16 -15.09 50.14 14.25
C ILE A 16 -15.97 48.90 14.37
N SER A 17 -17.29 49.04 14.13
CA SER A 17 -18.23 47.91 14.11
C SER A 17 -17.86 46.85 13.06
N LYS A 18 -17.48 47.25 11.84
CA LYS A 18 -17.02 46.30 10.81
C LYS A 18 -15.72 45.60 11.19
N MET A 19 -14.75 46.32 11.75
CA MET A 19 -13.50 45.73 12.22
C MET A 19 -13.74 44.74 13.37
N LEU A 20 -14.64 45.07 14.31
CA LEU A 20 -15.01 44.20 15.41
C LEU A 20 -15.76 42.94 14.93
N PHE A 21 -16.61 43.08 13.90
CA PHE A 21 -17.31 41.97 13.27
C PHE A 21 -16.35 41.02 12.54
N VAL A 22 -15.32 41.56 11.86
CA VAL A 22 -14.26 40.76 11.22
C VAL A 22 -13.41 40.04 12.26
N VAL A 23 -13.06 40.70 13.37
CA VAL A 23 -12.29 40.06 14.47
C VAL A 23 -13.11 38.95 15.14
N CYS A 24 -14.42 39.15 15.36
CA CYS A 24 -15.29 38.10 15.89
C CYS A 24 -15.47 36.92 14.93
N LEU A 25 -15.52 37.15 13.61
CA LEU A 25 -15.58 36.09 12.60
C LEU A 25 -14.28 35.26 12.55
N VAL A 26 -13.13 35.90 12.73
CA VAL A 26 -11.83 35.20 12.80
C VAL A 26 -11.67 34.46 14.14
N ALA A 27 -12.22 34.99 15.24
CA ALA A 27 -12.21 34.32 16.54
C ALA A 27 -13.19 33.13 16.62
N GLN A 28 -14.26 33.13 15.81
CA GLN A 28 -15.20 32.01 15.66
C GLN A 28 -14.78 30.99 14.59
N ALA A 29 -13.60 31.14 13.98
CA ALA A 29 -12.95 30.02 13.33
C ALA A 29 -12.42 29.08 14.43
N GLU A 30 -13.35 28.43 15.14
CA GLU A 30 -13.08 27.23 15.92
C GLU A 30 -12.24 26.33 15.03
N ALA A 31 -11.02 26.02 15.48
CA ALA A 31 -10.25 24.96 14.87
C ALA A 31 -11.20 23.77 14.74
N PRO A 32 -11.36 23.19 13.53
CA PRO A 32 -12.30 22.10 13.33
C PRO A 32 -12.03 21.10 14.44
N ALA A 33 -13.06 20.73 15.21
CA ALA A 33 -12.93 19.83 16.35
C ALA A 33 -12.20 18.57 15.88
N GLY A 34 -10.88 18.58 16.04
CA GLY A 34 -9.99 17.62 15.41
C GLY A 34 -10.18 16.31 16.12
N LEU A 35 -10.17 15.21 15.38
CA LEU A 35 -9.97 13.93 16.02
C LEU A 35 -8.68 14.01 16.85
N PRO A 36 -8.65 13.41 18.05
CA PRO A 36 -7.43 13.40 18.83
C PRO A 36 -6.30 12.81 17.98
N PRO A 37 -5.08 13.35 18.08
CA PRO A 37 -3.98 13.03 17.16
C PRO A 37 -3.65 11.53 17.13
N GLU A 38 -3.91 10.81 18.24
CA GLU A 38 -3.74 9.35 18.33
C GLU A 38 -4.74 8.58 17.45
N VAL A 39 -6.00 9.02 17.40
CA VAL A 39 -7.05 8.40 16.58
C VAL A 39 -6.80 8.71 15.10
N GLU A 40 -6.37 9.93 14.78
CA GLU A 40 -6.00 10.30 13.42
C GLU A 40 -4.80 9.50 12.93
N ALA A 41 -3.75 9.38 13.75
CA ALA A 41 -2.57 8.58 13.44
C ALA A 41 -2.91 7.10 13.21
N ALA A 42 -3.77 6.50 14.05
CA ALA A 42 -4.24 5.13 13.87
C ALA A 42 -5.03 4.94 12.57
N GLN A 43 -5.91 5.89 12.21
CA GLN A 43 -6.63 5.86 10.94
C GLN A 43 -5.69 5.97 9.74
N LEU A 44 -4.69 6.85 9.83
CA LEU A 44 -3.70 7.04 8.78
C LEU A 44 -2.87 5.76 8.57
N ARG A 45 -2.48 5.07 9.65
CA ARG A 45 -1.75 3.79 9.58
C ARG A 45 -2.53 2.72 8.82
N ILE A 46 -3.83 2.58 9.11
CA ILE A 46 -4.69 1.64 8.37
C ILE A 46 -4.71 1.99 6.88
N LYS A 47 -4.92 3.28 6.55
CA LYS A 47 -4.95 3.75 5.16
C LYS A 47 -3.63 3.52 4.43
N LEU A 48 -2.49 3.80 5.07
CA LEU A 48 -1.16 3.59 4.49
C LEU A 48 -0.90 2.11 4.23
N TYR A 49 -1.21 1.26 5.22
CA TYR A 49 -1.02 -0.18 5.08
C TYR A 49 -1.87 -0.77 3.95
N GLN A 50 -3.17 -0.48 3.92
CA GLN A 50 -4.10 -1.01 2.93
C GLN A 50 -3.89 -0.41 1.54
N GLY A 51 -3.57 0.89 1.48
CA GLY A 51 -3.47 1.63 0.22
C GLY A 51 -2.11 1.49 -0.47
N GLN A 52 -1.03 1.30 0.30
CA GLN A 52 0.33 1.34 -0.24
C GLN A 52 1.11 0.07 0.07
N GLU A 53 1.28 -0.28 1.34
CA GLU A 53 2.21 -1.35 1.74
C GLU A 53 1.76 -2.72 1.24
N TYR A 54 0.53 -3.13 1.52
CA TYR A 54 0.01 -4.43 1.14
C TYR A 54 -0.09 -4.60 -0.40
N PRO A 55 -0.65 -3.66 -1.17
CA PRO A 55 -0.67 -3.75 -2.62
C PRO A 55 0.73 -3.84 -3.23
N LEU A 56 1.71 -3.12 -2.68
CA LEU A 56 3.10 -3.18 -3.16
C LEU A 56 3.70 -4.57 -2.93
N GLN A 57 3.59 -5.11 -1.72
CA GLN A 57 4.08 -6.45 -1.38
C GLN A 57 3.42 -7.51 -2.28
N ARG A 58 2.11 -7.41 -2.47
CA ARG A 58 1.36 -8.30 -3.36
C ARG A 58 1.86 -8.22 -4.81
N ARG A 59 2.05 -7.01 -5.36
CA ARG A 59 2.54 -6.83 -6.74
C ARG A 59 3.93 -7.41 -6.94
N VAL A 60 4.84 -7.19 -5.99
CA VAL A 60 6.20 -7.74 -6.02
C VAL A 60 6.14 -9.26 -6.06
N LEU A 61 5.35 -9.87 -5.18
CA LEU A 61 5.22 -11.31 -5.10
C LEU A 61 4.57 -11.91 -6.34
N GLU A 62 3.49 -11.31 -6.85
CA GLU A 62 2.87 -11.70 -8.11
C GLU A 62 3.85 -11.62 -9.30
N SER A 63 4.72 -10.60 -9.31
CA SER A 63 5.77 -10.49 -10.34
C SER A 63 6.77 -11.63 -10.26
N LYS A 64 7.26 -11.95 -9.06
CA LYS A 64 8.16 -13.09 -8.84
C LYS A 64 7.52 -14.41 -9.29
N ILE A 65 6.25 -14.64 -8.94
CA ILE A 65 5.49 -15.82 -9.36
C ILE A 65 5.40 -15.91 -10.88
N ARG A 66 5.12 -14.79 -11.58
CA ARG A 66 5.08 -14.78 -13.06
C ARG A 66 6.42 -15.17 -13.67
N VAL A 67 7.52 -14.65 -13.12
CA VAL A 67 8.88 -14.99 -13.59
C VAL A 67 9.19 -16.47 -13.33
N ALA A 68 8.88 -16.99 -12.14
CA ALA A 68 9.09 -18.40 -11.82
C ALA A 68 8.26 -19.32 -12.73
N LYS A 69 6.99 -18.99 -13.00
CA LYS A 69 6.16 -19.73 -13.98
C LYS A 69 6.78 -19.74 -15.38
N ALA A 70 7.23 -18.58 -15.86
CA ALA A 70 7.87 -18.50 -17.17
C ALA A 70 9.18 -19.31 -17.24
N ARG A 71 9.93 -19.39 -16.13
CA ARG A 71 11.12 -20.27 -16.03
C ARG A 71 10.76 -21.74 -16.11
N VAL A 72 9.75 -22.19 -15.35
CA VAL A 72 9.26 -23.58 -15.42
C VAL A 72 8.87 -23.94 -16.85
N GLU A 73 8.04 -23.10 -17.48
CA GLU A 73 7.58 -23.31 -18.86
C GLU A 73 8.75 -23.33 -19.86
N SER A 74 9.76 -22.48 -19.66
CA SER A 74 10.96 -22.48 -20.50
C SER A 74 11.77 -23.77 -20.36
N PHE A 75 11.93 -24.29 -19.15
CA PHE A 75 12.66 -25.54 -18.93
C PHE A 75 11.88 -26.77 -19.40
N GLU A 76 10.55 -26.74 -19.26
CA GLU A 76 9.67 -27.76 -19.83
C GLU A 76 9.82 -27.85 -21.35
N ARG A 77 9.79 -26.71 -22.05
CA ARG A 77 10.04 -26.64 -23.50
C ARG A 77 11.44 -27.14 -23.90
N GLN A 78 12.47 -26.74 -23.16
CA GLN A 78 13.85 -27.22 -23.42
C GLN A 78 13.98 -28.73 -23.22
N ARG A 79 13.33 -29.27 -22.19
CA ARG A 79 13.32 -30.71 -21.94
C ARG A 79 12.63 -31.47 -23.05
N GLU A 80 11.48 -31.00 -23.53
CA GLU A 80 10.77 -31.61 -24.67
C GLU A 80 11.61 -31.61 -25.95
N GLU A 81 12.34 -30.53 -26.22
CA GLU A 81 13.28 -30.45 -27.32
C GLU A 81 14.42 -31.46 -27.17
N TYR A 82 15.03 -31.55 -25.98
CA TYR A 82 16.13 -32.47 -25.73
C TYR A 82 15.72 -33.94 -25.70
N ASP A 83 14.49 -34.27 -25.27
CA ASP A 83 13.93 -35.63 -25.30
C ASP A 83 13.74 -36.17 -26.74
N GLN A 84 13.78 -35.31 -27.77
CA GLN A 84 13.79 -35.75 -29.17
C GLN A 84 15.14 -36.31 -29.59
N PHE A 85 16.24 -35.81 -29.01
CA PHE A 85 17.60 -36.22 -29.35
C PHE A 85 18.05 -37.49 -28.64
N THR A 86 17.49 -37.81 -27.47
CA THR A 86 17.72 -39.11 -26.79
C THR A 86 17.20 -40.31 -27.58
N LYS A 87 16.27 -40.11 -28.52
CA LYS A 87 15.80 -41.16 -29.44
C LYS A 87 16.83 -41.52 -30.52
N PHE A 88 17.82 -40.65 -30.78
CA PHE A 88 18.91 -40.89 -31.72
C PHE A 88 20.20 -41.21 -30.95
N GLN A 89 20.65 -42.47 -30.99
CA GLN A 89 21.64 -43.10 -30.09
C GLN A 89 23.07 -42.51 -30.03
N HIS A 90 23.38 -41.35 -30.64
CA HIS A 90 24.77 -41.00 -31.00
C HIS A 90 25.35 -39.70 -30.44
N SER A 91 24.74 -39.04 -29.45
CA SER A 91 25.30 -37.80 -28.88
C SER A 91 25.42 -37.81 -27.35
N ALA A 92 26.49 -38.44 -26.85
CA ALA A 92 26.89 -38.39 -25.44
C ALA A 92 27.03 -36.98 -24.81
N PRO A 93 27.37 -35.89 -25.55
CA PRO A 93 27.46 -34.53 -24.96
C PRO A 93 26.12 -33.93 -24.51
N LEU A 94 24.99 -34.44 -25.01
CA LEU A 94 23.64 -33.92 -24.70
C LEU A 94 23.08 -34.42 -23.36
N PHE A 95 23.59 -35.54 -22.81
CA PHE A 95 23.09 -36.09 -21.55
C PHE A 95 23.29 -35.16 -20.36
N GLY A 96 24.47 -34.54 -20.22
CA GLY A 96 24.73 -33.59 -19.14
C GLY A 96 23.85 -32.33 -19.22
N GLN A 97 23.51 -31.89 -20.44
CA GLN A 97 22.61 -30.77 -20.65
C GLN A 97 21.16 -31.13 -20.29
N ILE A 98 20.72 -32.35 -20.62
CA ILE A 98 19.41 -32.87 -20.21
C ILE A 98 19.29 -32.95 -18.69
N GLU A 99 20.30 -33.48 -18.01
CA GLU A 99 20.31 -33.55 -16.55
C GLU A 99 20.30 -32.16 -15.91
N PHE A 100 21.09 -31.23 -16.45
CA PHE A 100 21.09 -29.84 -15.99
C PHE A 100 19.70 -29.19 -16.12
N VAL A 101 19.03 -29.38 -17.26
CA VAL A 101 17.68 -28.83 -17.50
C VAL A 101 16.67 -29.46 -16.57
N LYS A 102 16.74 -30.78 -16.32
CA LYS A 102 15.87 -31.45 -15.35
C LYS A 102 16.06 -30.92 -13.93
N ILE A 103 17.30 -30.73 -13.49
CA ILE A 103 17.60 -30.16 -12.17
C ILE A 103 17.09 -28.71 -12.10
N ALA A 104 17.32 -27.91 -13.14
CA ALA A 104 16.87 -26.53 -13.22
C ALA A 104 15.34 -26.42 -13.23
N GLN A 105 14.65 -27.33 -13.91
CA GLN A 105 13.20 -27.44 -13.90
C GLN A 105 12.68 -27.70 -12.47
N VAL A 106 13.21 -28.72 -11.78
CA VAL A 106 12.80 -29.05 -10.41
C VAL A 106 13.05 -27.87 -9.46
N ALA A 107 14.18 -27.18 -9.60
CA ALA A 107 14.49 -26.00 -8.80
C ALA A 107 13.49 -24.86 -9.05
N ALA A 108 13.12 -24.61 -10.31
CA ALA A 108 12.14 -23.58 -10.68
C ALA A 108 10.71 -23.94 -10.19
N GLU A 109 10.34 -25.22 -10.21
CA GLU A 109 9.06 -25.72 -9.69
C GLU A 109 8.97 -25.54 -8.17
N GLU A 110 10.03 -25.87 -7.42
CA GLU A 110 10.05 -25.65 -5.98
C GLU A 110 10.05 -24.16 -5.64
N GLU A 111 10.79 -23.32 -6.39
CA GLU A 111 10.72 -21.85 -6.25
C GLU A 111 9.28 -21.35 -6.45
N LEU A 112 8.59 -21.80 -7.50
CA LEU A 112 7.21 -21.42 -7.76
C LEU A 112 6.27 -21.85 -6.63
N LYS A 113 6.45 -23.06 -6.11
CA LYS A 113 5.67 -23.57 -4.98
C LYS A 113 5.90 -22.75 -3.73
N THR A 114 7.15 -22.43 -3.38
CA THR A 114 7.48 -21.56 -2.25
C THR A 114 6.84 -20.19 -2.39
N LEU A 115 6.98 -19.53 -3.55
CA LEU A 115 6.37 -18.23 -3.80
C LEU A 115 4.83 -18.27 -3.72
N SER A 116 4.22 -19.38 -4.13
CA SER A 116 2.77 -19.58 -4.01
C SER A 116 2.33 -19.74 -2.55
N GLN A 117 3.13 -20.44 -1.74
CA GLN A 117 2.92 -20.53 -0.30
C GLN A 117 3.10 -19.17 0.39
N GLU A 118 4.15 -18.42 0.06
CA GLU A 118 4.37 -17.06 0.54
C GLU A 118 3.18 -16.16 0.23
N LYS A 119 2.58 -16.30 -0.95
CA LYS A 119 1.38 -15.53 -1.31
C LYS A 119 0.21 -15.85 -0.40
N SER A 120 -0.02 -17.14 -0.13
CA SER A 120 -1.08 -17.57 0.81
C SER A 120 -0.83 -17.09 2.24
N LEU A 121 0.44 -16.97 2.64
CA LEU A 121 0.83 -16.44 3.95
C LEU A 121 0.64 -14.92 4.00
N LEU A 122 0.99 -14.20 2.94
CA LEU A 122 0.79 -12.76 2.83
C LEU A 122 -0.70 -12.38 2.93
N GLU A 123 -1.58 -13.16 2.29
CA GLU A 123 -3.04 -12.94 2.35
C GLU A 123 -3.60 -13.16 3.77
N ARG A 124 -3.15 -14.22 4.46
CA ARG A 124 -3.52 -14.47 5.86
C ARG A 124 -2.98 -13.39 6.80
N PHE A 125 -1.70 -13.07 6.67
CA PHE A 125 -1.06 -12.01 7.44
C PHE A 125 -1.75 -10.66 7.23
N HIS A 126 -2.21 -10.38 6.01
CA HIS A 126 -2.98 -9.16 5.73
C HIS A 126 -4.27 -9.08 6.54
N GLN A 127 -5.04 -10.16 6.60
CA GLN A 127 -6.28 -10.22 7.39
C GLN A 127 -5.98 -9.96 8.88
N ASP A 128 -4.98 -10.65 9.42
CA ASP A 128 -4.58 -10.50 10.82
C ASP A 128 -4.06 -9.08 11.12
N LYS A 129 -3.28 -8.51 10.21
CA LYS A 129 -2.70 -7.18 10.36
C LYS A 129 -3.77 -6.09 10.31
N VAL A 130 -4.72 -6.18 9.38
CA VAL A 130 -5.87 -5.27 9.34
C VAL A 130 -6.65 -5.35 10.64
N ARG A 131 -6.94 -6.57 11.10
CA ARG A 131 -7.69 -6.78 12.35
C ARG A 131 -6.98 -6.16 13.56
N LEU A 132 -5.67 -6.32 13.65
CA LEU A 132 -4.86 -5.72 14.71
C LEU A 132 -4.91 -4.18 14.65
N LEU A 133 -4.77 -3.58 13.47
CA LEU A 133 -4.82 -2.12 13.32
C LEU A 133 -6.21 -1.55 13.64
N GLU A 134 -7.29 -2.26 13.29
CA GLU A 134 -8.66 -1.89 13.67
C GLU A 134 -8.85 -1.92 15.20
N LEU A 135 -8.32 -2.94 15.88
CA LEU A 135 -8.36 -3.03 17.33
C LEU A 135 -7.58 -1.90 17.99
N GLU A 136 -6.40 -1.55 17.48
CA GLU A 136 -5.64 -0.38 17.95
C GLU A 136 -6.44 0.92 17.80
N LEU A 137 -7.14 1.10 16.68
CA LEU A 137 -8.01 2.25 16.46
C LEU A 137 -9.20 2.28 17.44
N GLU A 138 -9.82 1.13 17.72
CA GLU A 138 -10.88 1.03 18.72
C GLU A 138 -10.39 1.40 20.12
N LEU A 139 -9.21 0.92 20.52
CA LEU A 139 -8.61 1.24 21.81
C LEU A 139 -8.31 2.73 21.93
N ALA A 140 -7.73 3.35 20.90
CA ALA A 140 -7.49 4.80 20.86
C ALA A 140 -8.81 5.60 20.98
N ARG A 141 -9.88 5.13 20.33
CA ARG A 141 -11.21 5.76 20.44
C ARG A 141 -11.82 5.61 21.83
N ARG A 142 -11.60 4.49 22.50
CA ARG A 142 -12.08 4.25 23.88
C ARG A 142 -11.30 5.06 24.89
N ALA A 143 -9.98 5.20 24.74
CA ALA A 143 -9.14 6.00 25.62
C ALA A 143 -9.49 7.49 25.59
N TYR A 144 -10.07 7.96 24.48
CA TYR A 144 -10.53 9.34 24.32
C TYR A 144 -11.94 9.60 24.89
N ARG A 145 -12.77 8.56 25.09
CA ARG A 145 -14.12 8.69 25.64
C ARG A 145 -14.10 8.70 27.16
#